data_AF-A0A3D3JNE0-F1
#
_entry.id   AF-A0A3D3JNE0-F1
#
_cell.length_a   1.000
_cell.length_b   1.000
_cell.length_c   1.000
_cell.angle_alpha   90.00
_cell.angle_beta   90.00
_cell.angle_gamma   90.00
#
_symmetry.space_group_name_H-M   'P 1'
#
loop_
_entity.id
_entity.type
_entity.pdbx_description
1 polymer ?
#
loop_
_entity_poly.entity_id
_entity_poly.type
_entity_poly.pdbx_seq_one_letter_code
_entity_poly.pdbx_strand_id
1 'polypeptide(L)' 'MTKRPLPEEFPAYFTKYVDLVPDGDITTILAEQLDVVEKFLDELPEDKHDYRYAEGKWTVKEVF' A
#
# COMPACT_ATOMS: atom_id res chain seq x y z
N MET A 1 0.70 -15.57 13.55
CA MET A 1 1.67 -14.47 13.67
C MET A 1 2.83 -14.71 12.73
N THR A 2 2.81 -14.05 11.58
CA THR A 2 4.00 -13.93 10.72
C THR A 2 4.87 -12.84 11.34
N LYS A 3 6.09 -13.17 11.75
CA LYS A 3 7.03 -12.19 12.32
C LYS A 3 7.62 -11.33 11.19
N ARG A 4 8.02 -10.09 11.51
CA ARG A 4 8.80 -9.25 10.57
C ARG A 4 10.05 -10.04 10.14
N PRO A 5 10.35 -10.12 8.84
CA PRO A 5 11.52 -10.86 8.37
C PRO A 5 12.82 -10.22 8.87
N LEU A 6 13.84 -11.05 9.06
CA LEU A 6 15.19 -10.62 9.36
C LEU A 6 15.84 -9.98 8.12
N PRO A 7 16.79 -9.04 8.28
CA PRO A 7 17.45 -8.37 7.16
C PRO A 7 18.13 -9.32 6.15
N GLU A 8 18.52 -10.53 6.56
CA GLU A 8 19.09 -11.56 5.67
C GLU A 8 18.06 -12.32 4.82
N GLU A 9 16.75 -12.20 5.12
CA GLU A 9 15.67 -12.92 4.43
C GLU A 9 15.19 -12.20 3.16
N PHE A 10 15.66 -10.98 2.91
CA PHE A 10 15.30 -10.19 1.73
C PHE A 10 16.46 -9.30 1.26
N PRO A 11 16.51 -8.88 -0.01
CA PRO A 11 17.56 -7.99 -0.49
C PRO A 11 17.58 -6.66 0.29
N ALA A 12 18.77 -6.21 0.71
CA ALA A 12 18.95 -4.99 1.52
C ALA A 12 18.30 -3.72 0.94
N TYR A 13 18.08 -3.68 -0.39
CA TYR A 13 17.31 -2.62 -1.04
C TYR A 13 15.90 -2.43 -0.42
N PHE A 14 15.28 -3.52 0.05
CA PHE A 14 13.91 -3.49 0.57
C PHE A 14 13.79 -3.17 2.06
N THR A 15 14.90 -3.04 2.79
CA THR A 15 14.89 -2.77 4.25
C THR A 15 14.04 -1.56 4.59
N LYS A 16 14.18 -0.49 3.80
CA LYS A 16 13.39 0.72 3.97
C LYS A 16 11.87 0.45 3.95
N TYR A 17 11.39 -0.46 3.10
CA TYR A 17 9.95 -0.74 3.01
C TYR A 17 9.47 -1.66 4.13
N VAL A 18 10.29 -2.62 4.52
CA VAL A 18 9.99 -3.52 5.66
C VAL A 18 9.89 -2.72 6.96
N ASP A 19 10.73 -1.69 7.12
CA ASP A 19 10.74 -0.81 8.29
C ASP A 19 9.53 0.15 8.35
N LEU A 20 8.79 0.34 7.25
CA LEU A 20 7.58 1.17 7.25
C LEU A 20 6.38 0.46 7.88
N VAL A 21 6.42 -0.88 7.99
CA VAL A 21 5.33 -1.65 8.59
C VAL A 21 5.43 -1.48 10.12
N PRO A 22 4.37 -1.02 10.82
CA PRO A 22 4.37 -0.91 12.27
C PRO A 22 4.63 -2.25 12.98
N ASP A 23 5.03 -2.21 14.25
CA ASP A 23 5.10 -3.42 15.07
C ASP A 23 3.68 -3.90 15.41
N GLY A 24 3.39 -5.18 15.17
CA GLY A 24 2.08 -5.77 15.45
C GLY A 24 1.84 -7.08 14.70
N ASP A 25 0.60 -7.59 14.79
CA ASP A 25 0.19 -8.71 13.95
C ASP A 25 -0.09 -8.23 12.53
N ILE A 26 0.61 -8.82 11.56
CA ILE A 26 0.54 -8.39 10.16
C ILE A 26 -0.87 -8.51 9.57
N THR A 27 -1.68 -9.48 10.01
CA THR A 27 -3.03 -9.67 9.47
C THR A 27 -3.98 -8.59 9.97
N THR A 28 -3.81 -8.16 11.22
CA THR A 28 -4.49 -6.98 11.77
C THR A 28 -4.08 -5.71 11.03
N ILE A 29 -2.77 -5.48 10.86
CA ILE A 29 -2.26 -4.29 10.16
C ILE A 29 -2.80 -4.21 8.72
N LEU A 30 -2.81 -5.33 8.00
CA LEU A 30 -3.34 -5.38 6.64
C LEU A 30 -4.84 -5.08 6.58
N ALA A 31 -5.62 -5.59 7.54
CA ALA A 31 -7.05 -5.29 7.63
C ALA A 31 -7.29 -3.79 7.90
N GLU A 32 -6.55 -3.20 8.82
CA GLU A 32 -6.63 -1.76 9.12
C GLU A 32 -6.21 -0.90 7.91
N GLN A 33 -5.20 -1.34 7.15
CA GLN A 33 -4.77 -0.63 5.94
C GLN A 33 -5.82 -0.64 4.83
N LEU A 34 -6.65 -1.68 4.73
CA LEU A 34 -7.75 -1.71 3.78
C LEU A 34 -8.74 -0.57 4.04
N ASP A 35 -9.15 -0.39 5.31
CA ASP A 35 -10.04 0.71 5.71
C ASP A 35 -9.44 2.10 5.41
N VAL A 36 -8.12 2.24 5.54
CA VAL A 36 -7.41 3.50 5.22
C VAL A 36 -7.43 3.77 3.72
N VAL A 37 -7.20 2.75 2.90
CA VAL A 37 -7.21 2.88 1.43
C VAL A 37 -8.62 3.20 0.94
N GLU A 38 -9.65 2.52 1.43
CA GLU A 38 -11.05 2.80 1.07
C GLU A 38 -11.43 4.25 1.36
N LYS A 39 -11.12 4.76 2.56
CA LYS A 39 -11.38 6.15 2.92
C LYS A 39 -10.64 7.14 2.02
N PHE A 40 -9.38 6.86 1.69
CA PHE A 40 -8.61 7.71 0.80
C PHE A 40 -9.22 7.79 -0.61
N LEU A 41 -9.73 6.66 -1.13
CA LEU A 41 -10.40 6.61 -2.43
C LEU A 41 -11.74 7.34 -2.42
N ASP A 42 -12.49 7.28 -1.31
CA ASP A 42 -13.73 8.04 -1.14
C ASP A 42 -13.50 9.56 -1.05
N GLU A 43 -12.37 9.98 -0.47
CA GLU A 43 -11.99 11.40 -0.34
C GLU A 43 -11.42 11.99 -1.64
N LEU A 44 -11.05 11.16 -2.61
CA LEU A 44 -10.50 11.60 -3.88
C LEU A 44 -11.55 12.33 -4.73
N PRO A 45 -11.26 13.56 -5.23
CA PRO A 45 -12.13 14.27 -6.14
C PRO A 45 -12.45 13.44 -7.41
N GLU A 46 -13.68 13.53 -7.91
CA GLU A 46 -14.17 12.71 -9.03
C GLU A 46 -13.26 12.76 -10.27
N ASP A 47 -12.68 13.93 -10.57
CA ASP A 47 -11.75 14.12 -11.71
C ASP A 47 -10.43 13.36 -11.57
N LYS A 48 -10.08 12.92 -10.36
CA LYS A 48 -8.89 12.11 -10.09
C LYS A 48 -9.10 10.63 -10.29
N HIS A 49 -10.34 10.14 -10.20
CA HIS A 49 -10.63 8.71 -10.36
C HIS A 49 -10.23 8.18 -11.75
N ASP A 50 -10.44 8.99 -12.78
CA ASP A 50 -10.13 8.65 -14.17
C ASP A 50 -8.77 9.22 -14.65
N TYR A 51 -8.00 9.84 -13.73
CA TYR A 51 -6.70 10.44 -14.06
C TYR A 51 -5.61 9.38 -14.24
N ARG A 52 -4.81 9.53 -15.31
CA ARG A 52 -3.56 8.81 -15.54
C ARG A 52 -2.45 9.81 -15.87
N TYR A 53 -1.26 9.61 -15.31
CA TYR A 53 -0.16 10.57 -15.43
C TYR A 53 0.58 10.51 -16.78
N ALA A 54 0.43 9.42 -17.53
CA ALA A 54 1.01 9.26 -18.87
C ALA A 54 0.17 8.30 -19.70
N GLU A 55 0.36 8.34 -21.02
CA GLU A 55 -0.23 7.39 -21.94
C GLU A 55 0.17 5.95 -21.60
N GLY A 56 -0.80 5.02 -21.66
CA GLY A 56 -0.59 3.61 -21.33
C GLY A 56 -0.45 3.31 -19.83
N LYS A 57 -0.63 4.30 -18.94
CA LYS A 57 -0.68 4.08 -17.49
C LYS A 57 -2.12 3.94 -17.00
N TRP A 58 -2.26 3.17 -15.93
CA TRP A 58 -3.54 2.94 -15.28
C TRP A 58 -4.11 4.24 -14.70
N THR A 59 -5.43 4.37 -14.77
CA THR A 59 -6.19 5.35 -13.98
C THR A 59 -6.25 4.89 -12.52
N VAL A 60 -6.69 5.77 -11.61
CA VAL A 60 -6.87 5.39 -10.20
C VAL A 60 -7.86 4.22 -10.07
N LYS A 61 -8.98 4.24 -10.80
CA LYS A 61 -9.97 3.14 -10.87
C LYS A 61 -9.48 1.83 -11.48
N GLU A 62 -8.37 1.85 -12.21
CA GLU A 62 -7.78 0.63 -12.79
C GLU A 62 -6.76 -0.02 -11.84
N VAL A 63 -6.17 0.76 -10.94
CA VAL A 63 -5.20 0.27 -9.94
C VAL A 63 -5.89 -0.25 -8.68
N PHE A 64 -6.99 0.39 -8.28
CA PHE A 64 -7.77 0.10 -7.09
C PHE A 64 -9.15 -0.42 -7.47
#